data_AF-A0A2E6GYM7-F1
#
_entry.id   AF-A0A2E6GYM7-F1
#
_cell.length_a   1.000
_cell.length_b   1.000
_cell.length_c   1.000
_cell.angle_alpha   90.00
_cell.angle_beta   90.00
_cell.angle_gamma   90.00
#
_symmetry.space_group_name_H-M   'P 1'
#
loop_
_entity.id
_entity.type
_entity.pdbx_description
1 polymer ?
#
loop_
_entity_poly.entity_id
_entity_poly.type
_entity_poly.pdbx_seq_one_letter_code
_entity_poly.pdbx_strand_id
1 'polypeptide(L)'
;MAMAQTRFDLREESSVTKTKKQNWGTCWAFASLAAIESNLLRERNWNFKFEPDFSEYHMDKYSGFNRNGHADHLRHESYSGQGEGYLGSNTDTPKKGLIVHSGGDFKVAAAYLSNIGGAVEEFKTPGFGYSHNDHSRFGNTPTDGVLKENNYNYYLPSSIEWLTYGSFEENIQRIKESIMKHGSVGSSQLMQNEPHEYTLSGEEIHFYHGPKEPTHAINLIGWDDERAVIPFKPGVWIAQDSDHINEVTGHIGYFLTPYADTHTGQNLESGGVSFRGTYKRNFKKIHSHALHGWQYEYRAKKVSNLYKLENEIPTHVGIYTTVPNDQPIAFVTDLKGNMLCHTKKEIKENPGFYLLELRCEEESFKNQTYRVELETKSGLYAYDAEKAYKPLLGNSALPEFGSPLIVGSRANPGESFYYKDGTWKDFYFKSFPTETQYGLTVQKTETANFAINLFTK
;
A
#
# COMPACT_ATOMS: atom_id res chain seq x y z
N MET A 1 9.56 -5.81 -37.13
CA MET A 1 9.36 -6.32 -35.77
C MET A 1 10.58 -5.93 -34.97
N ALA A 2 10.46 -5.03 -33.99
CA ALA A 2 11.52 -4.87 -33.00
C ALA A 2 11.62 -6.21 -32.25
N MET A 3 12.83 -6.75 -32.06
CA MET A 3 12.99 -7.93 -31.21
C MET A 3 12.50 -7.56 -29.81
N ALA A 4 11.62 -8.38 -29.22
CA ALA A 4 11.21 -8.20 -27.85
C ALA A 4 12.47 -8.25 -26.95
N GLN A 5 12.59 -7.29 -26.03
CA GLN A 5 13.72 -7.24 -25.10
C GLN A 5 13.67 -8.46 -24.18
N THR A 6 14.66 -9.36 -24.31
CA THR A 6 14.72 -10.63 -23.55
C THR A 6 15.32 -10.45 -22.16
N ARG A 7 15.98 -9.32 -21.88
CA ARG A 7 16.52 -8.96 -20.56
C ARG A 7 16.42 -7.47 -20.30
N PHE A 8 16.05 -7.08 -19.08
CA PHE A 8 16.02 -5.70 -18.61
C PHE A 8 16.39 -5.63 -17.14
N ASP A 9 17.11 -4.59 -16.73
CA ASP A 9 17.60 -4.41 -15.36
C ASP A 9 17.63 -2.91 -15.01
N LEU A 10 16.82 -2.48 -14.05
CA LEU A 10 16.74 -1.07 -13.66
C LEU A 10 18.06 -0.52 -13.08
N ARG A 11 19.01 -1.38 -12.66
CA ARG A 11 20.35 -0.95 -12.22
C ARG A 11 21.15 -0.39 -13.38
N GLU A 12 21.03 -0.99 -14.56
CA GLU A 12 21.66 -0.50 -15.80
C GLU A 12 21.06 0.85 -16.24
N GLU A 13 19.82 1.12 -15.82
CA GLU A 13 19.08 2.36 -16.09
C GLU A 13 19.21 3.42 -14.98
N SER A 14 20.01 3.16 -13.94
CA SER A 14 20.14 4.04 -12.76
C SER A 14 18.79 4.44 -12.14
N SER A 15 17.83 3.51 -12.13
CA SER A 15 16.46 3.72 -11.65
C SER A 15 16.13 2.86 -10.42
N VAL A 16 17.15 2.47 -9.67
CA VAL A 16 17.05 1.76 -8.38
C VAL A 16 17.91 2.51 -7.37
N THR A 17 17.38 2.76 -6.17
CA THR A 17 18.12 3.37 -5.07
C THR A 17 18.96 2.34 -4.33
N LYS A 18 19.89 2.82 -3.50
CA LYS A 18 20.68 1.93 -2.65
C LYS A 18 19.76 1.03 -1.80
N THR A 19 20.06 -0.26 -1.78
CA THR A 19 19.38 -1.21 -0.90
C THR A 19 19.56 -0.83 0.57
N LYS A 20 18.42 -0.66 1.26
CA LYS A 20 18.33 -0.42 2.70
C LYS A 20 18.16 -1.74 3.45
N LYS A 21 18.38 -1.70 4.78
CA LYS A 21 18.26 -2.87 5.64
C LYS A 21 17.06 -2.71 6.58
N GLN A 22 16.10 -3.60 6.51
CA GLN A 22 15.05 -3.71 7.52
C GLN A 22 15.62 -4.31 8.80
N ASN A 23 15.02 -3.94 9.93
CA ASN A 23 15.35 -4.55 11.23
C ASN A 23 14.23 -5.45 11.76
N TRP A 24 13.00 -5.31 11.24
CA TRP A 24 11.80 -5.95 11.76
C TRP A 24 10.87 -6.40 10.63
N GLY A 25 9.64 -6.82 10.95
CA GLY A 25 8.59 -7.16 9.99
C GLY A 25 8.06 -5.95 9.24
N THR A 26 8.93 -5.23 8.54
CA THR A 26 8.64 -3.98 7.82
C THR A 26 8.92 -4.10 6.33
N CYS A 27 9.20 -5.31 5.82
CA CYS A 27 9.47 -5.56 4.40
C CYS A 27 8.45 -4.92 3.46
N TRP A 28 7.16 -4.94 3.82
CA TRP A 28 6.09 -4.31 3.05
C TRP A 28 6.30 -2.79 2.87
N ALA A 29 6.79 -2.10 3.89
CA ALA A 29 7.08 -0.67 3.85
C ALA A 29 8.34 -0.40 3.01
N PHE A 30 9.42 -1.18 3.23
CA PHE A 30 10.64 -1.11 2.42
C PHE A 30 10.34 -1.35 0.93
N ALA A 31 9.59 -2.41 0.61
CA ALA A 31 9.25 -2.74 -0.77
C ALA A 31 8.38 -1.67 -1.44
N SER A 32 7.42 -1.11 -0.70
CA SER A 32 6.56 -0.05 -1.21
C SER A 32 7.34 1.25 -1.45
N LEU A 33 8.20 1.66 -0.52
CA LEU A 33 8.98 2.88 -0.65
C LEU A 33 10.09 2.77 -1.70
N ALA A 34 10.77 1.62 -1.81
CA ALA A 34 11.72 1.38 -2.89
C ALA A 34 11.06 1.42 -4.27
N ALA A 35 9.81 0.96 -4.41
CA ALA A 35 9.05 1.09 -5.65
C ALA A 35 8.73 2.57 -5.98
N ILE A 36 8.36 3.37 -4.98
CA ILE A 36 8.08 4.81 -5.14
C ILE A 36 9.36 5.58 -5.49
N GLU A 37 10.48 5.28 -4.81
CA GLU A 37 11.80 5.84 -5.10
C GLU A 37 12.23 5.51 -6.54
N SER A 38 12.10 4.25 -6.95
CA SER A 38 12.37 3.80 -8.31
C SER A 38 11.48 4.50 -9.33
N ASN A 39 10.19 4.72 -9.03
CA ASN A 39 9.28 5.46 -9.90
C ASN A 39 9.71 6.92 -10.11
N LEU A 40 10.12 7.60 -9.04
CA LEU A 40 10.64 8.96 -9.12
C LEU A 40 11.89 9.07 -9.99
N LEU A 41 12.81 8.11 -9.87
CA LEU A 41 14.00 8.04 -10.73
C LEU A 41 13.61 7.72 -12.18
N ARG A 42 12.75 6.73 -12.40
CA ARG A 42 12.35 6.28 -13.73
C ARG A 42 11.62 7.35 -14.53
N GLU A 43 10.70 8.07 -13.89
CA GLU A 43 9.93 9.15 -14.51
C GLU A 43 10.66 10.50 -14.48
N ARG A 44 11.86 10.56 -13.88
CA ARG A 44 12.67 11.79 -13.73
C ARG A 44 11.92 12.90 -12.99
N ASN A 45 11.09 12.52 -12.02
CA ASN A 45 10.32 13.42 -11.16
C ASN A 45 11.04 13.76 -9.85
N TRP A 46 12.32 13.37 -9.72
CA TRP A 46 13.19 13.72 -8.60
C TRP A 46 14.22 14.78 -9.00
N ASN A 47 14.15 15.95 -8.37
CA ASN A 47 14.96 17.12 -8.73
C ASN A 47 16.06 17.45 -7.71
N PHE A 48 16.34 16.55 -6.77
CA PHE A 48 17.41 16.75 -5.78
C PHE A 48 18.70 16.07 -6.22
N LYS A 49 19.82 16.51 -5.65
CA LYS A 49 21.17 16.00 -5.99
C LYS A 49 21.40 14.57 -5.49
N PHE A 50 20.81 14.21 -4.36
CA PHE A 50 20.90 12.88 -3.77
C PHE A 50 19.78 12.00 -4.31
N GLU A 51 19.89 10.68 -4.20
CA GLU A 51 18.78 9.78 -4.53
C GLU A 51 17.57 10.00 -3.60
N PRO A 52 16.33 9.70 -4.04
CA PRO A 52 15.18 9.71 -3.14
C PRO A 52 15.39 8.68 -2.02
N ASP A 53 15.08 9.07 -0.80
CA ASP A 53 15.23 8.25 0.39
C ASP A 53 14.05 8.54 1.32
N PHE A 54 13.08 7.62 1.37
CA PHE A 54 11.87 7.74 2.16
C PHE A 54 11.90 6.91 3.44
N SER A 55 11.10 7.32 4.41
CA SER A 55 11.05 6.71 5.73
C SER A 55 10.06 5.56 5.82
N GLU A 56 10.58 4.34 5.82
CA GLU A 56 9.80 3.12 6.01
C GLU A 56 9.15 3.09 7.39
N TYR A 57 9.84 3.59 8.40
CA TYR A 57 9.35 3.55 9.77
C TYR A 57 8.28 4.60 10.07
N HIS A 58 8.24 5.70 9.32
CA HIS A 58 7.07 6.58 9.35
C HIS A 58 5.84 5.87 8.76
N MET A 59 5.98 5.18 7.61
CA MET A 59 4.89 4.39 7.02
C MET A 59 4.43 3.28 7.98
N ASP A 60 5.37 2.53 8.54
CA ASP A 60 5.09 1.46 9.48
C ASP A 60 4.31 1.97 10.68
N LYS A 61 4.71 3.09 11.28
CA LYS A 61 4.05 3.66 12.47
C LYS A 61 2.71 4.34 12.15
N TYR A 62 2.63 5.14 11.09
CA TYR A 62 1.43 5.91 10.73
C TYR A 62 0.53 5.25 9.71
N SER A 63 0.64 3.93 9.57
CA SER A 63 -0.11 3.17 8.56
C SER A 63 -1.63 3.36 8.60
N GLY A 64 -2.18 3.75 9.76
CA GLY A 64 -3.62 3.79 10.02
C GLY A 64 -4.13 2.51 10.66
N PHE A 65 -3.29 1.47 10.74
CA PHE A 65 -3.70 0.14 11.20
C PHE A 65 -3.22 -0.18 12.62
N ASN A 66 -2.28 0.59 13.16
CA ASN A 66 -1.62 0.19 14.39
C ASN A 66 -2.45 0.51 15.63
N ARG A 67 -2.52 -0.47 16.53
CA ARG A 67 -3.07 -0.27 17.86
C ARG A 67 -2.10 0.52 18.77
N ASN A 68 -2.62 0.99 19.88
CA ASN A 68 -1.89 1.64 20.96
C ASN A 68 -0.89 0.68 21.62
N GLY A 69 0.16 1.25 22.21
CA GLY A 69 1.14 0.47 22.98
C GLY A 69 0.54 0.04 24.32
N HIS A 70 0.85 -1.19 24.76
CA HIS A 70 0.49 -1.69 26.09
C HIS A 70 1.65 -2.43 26.76
N ALA A 71 1.77 -2.28 28.09
CA ALA A 71 2.82 -2.87 28.91
C ALA A 71 2.84 -4.41 28.91
N ASP A 72 1.70 -5.04 28.64
CA ASP A 72 1.49 -6.49 28.64
C ASP A 72 1.64 -7.14 27.25
N HIS A 73 2.02 -6.38 26.22
CA HIS A 73 2.31 -6.93 24.90
C HIS A 73 3.36 -8.06 25.02
N LEU A 74 3.08 -9.20 24.39
CA LEU A 74 4.04 -10.29 24.24
C LEU A 74 5.35 -9.71 23.68
N ARG A 75 6.46 -9.96 24.38
CA ARG A 75 7.77 -9.35 24.09
C ARG A 75 7.72 -7.82 24.09
N HIS A 76 7.22 -7.23 25.18
CA HIS A 76 7.31 -5.80 25.45
C HIS A 76 8.72 -5.28 25.15
N GLU A 77 9.80 -5.97 25.50
CA GLU A 77 11.18 -5.56 25.18
C GLU A 77 11.46 -5.33 23.67
N SER A 78 10.73 -6.03 22.77
CA SER A 78 10.83 -5.89 21.31
C SER A 78 9.69 -5.09 20.66
N TYR A 79 8.61 -4.76 21.34
CA TYR A 79 7.48 -4.04 20.72
C TYR A 79 6.98 -2.85 21.54
N SER A 80 7.56 -2.63 22.71
CA SER A 80 7.30 -1.50 23.60
C SER A 80 8.00 -0.21 23.21
N GLY A 81 8.62 -0.16 22.04
CA GLY A 81 9.06 1.11 21.44
C GLY A 81 8.00 2.19 21.42
N GLN A 82 6.74 1.75 21.44
CA GLN A 82 5.59 2.61 21.49
C GLN A 82 5.35 3.22 22.89
N GLY A 83 5.66 2.50 23.97
CA GLY A 83 5.36 2.90 25.35
C GLY A 83 3.85 2.99 25.65
N GLU A 84 3.47 3.09 26.92
CA GLU A 84 2.06 3.26 27.34
C GLU A 84 1.41 4.54 26.78
N GLY A 85 2.23 5.51 26.32
CA GLY A 85 1.77 6.80 25.78
C GLY A 85 1.53 6.83 24.28
N TYR A 86 1.87 5.78 23.52
CA TYR A 86 1.58 5.73 22.10
C TYR A 86 0.10 5.43 21.86
N LEU A 87 -0.57 6.37 21.21
CA LEU A 87 -2.00 6.32 20.96
C LEU A 87 -2.41 5.37 19.82
N GLY A 88 -1.46 4.79 19.10
CA GLY A 88 -1.73 4.05 17.84
C GLY A 88 -1.85 4.99 16.64
N SER A 89 -1.88 4.42 15.44
CA SER A 89 -2.28 5.12 14.22
C SER A 89 -3.66 4.70 13.72
N ASN A 90 -4.21 3.60 14.24
CA ASN A 90 -5.63 3.28 14.10
C ASN A 90 -6.46 4.17 15.03
N THR A 91 -6.91 5.31 14.51
CA THR A 91 -7.77 6.24 15.22
C THR A 91 -9.21 5.75 15.37
N ASP A 92 -9.63 4.75 14.60
CA ASP A 92 -10.97 4.18 14.68
C ASP A 92 -11.14 3.33 15.92
N THR A 93 -10.23 2.37 16.12
CA THR A 93 -10.23 1.49 17.30
C THR A 93 -8.81 1.33 17.82
N PRO A 94 -8.33 2.26 18.66
CA PRO A 94 -6.95 2.26 19.13
C PRO A 94 -6.48 0.96 19.80
N LYS A 95 -7.39 0.09 20.28
CA LYS A 95 -7.03 -1.19 20.91
C LYS A 95 -7.03 -2.41 19.98
N LYS A 96 -7.51 -2.27 18.75
CA LYS A 96 -7.66 -3.36 17.77
C LYS A 96 -6.92 -2.98 16.49
N GLY A 97 -5.80 -3.63 16.21
CA GLY A 97 -4.96 -3.26 15.09
C GLY A 97 -3.66 -4.03 15.05
N LEU A 98 -2.85 -3.70 14.06
CA LEU A 98 -1.51 -4.25 13.90
C LEU A 98 -0.61 -3.81 15.05
N ILE A 99 0.36 -4.66 15.36
CA ILE A 99 1.47 -4.31 16.23
C ILE A 99 2.53 -3.70 15.30
N VAL A 100 2.98 -2.48 15.62
CA VAL A 100 4.04 -1.80 14.87
C VAL A 100 5.25 -2.74 14.73
N HIS A 101 5.93 -2.70 13.59
CA HIS A 101 7.06 -3.58 13.27
C HIS A 101 6.71 -5.08 13.08
N SER A 102 5.43 -5.47 13.15
CA SER A 102 4.99 -6.87 13.09
C SER A 102 4.24 -7.22 11.80
N GLY A 103 4.63 -6.58 10.70
CA GLY A 103 4.11 -6.86 9.36
C GLY A 103 3.02 -5.92 8.89
N GLY A 104 2.63 -6.13 7.63
CA GLY A 104 1.69 -5.33 6.85
C GLY A 104 1.69 -5.85 5.42
N ASP A 105 1.06 -5.13 4.50
CA ASP A 105 1.03 -5.48 3.07
C ASP A 105 0.92 -4.22 2.20
N PHE A 106 0.81 -4.41 0.88
CA PHE A 106 0.67 -3.31 -0.06
C PHE A 106 -0.67 -2.56 0.04
N LYS A 107 -1.74 -3.15 0.60
CA LYS A 107 -3.00 -2.45 0.91
C LYS A 107 -2.82 -1.53 2.12
N VAL A 108 -2.08 -1.96 3.14
CA VAL A 108 -1.67 -1.11 4.26
C VAL A 108 -0.83 0.07 3.75
N ALA A 109 0.13 -0.17 2.86
CA ALA A 109 0.90 0.91 2.22
C ALA A 109 0.00 1.86 1.41
N ALA A 110 -0.94 1.33 0.63
CA ALA A 110 -1.86 2.15 -0.15
C ALA A 110 -2.78 3.02 0.73
N ALA A 111 -3.29 2.49 1.83
CA ALA A 111 -4.09 3.23 2.81
C ALA A 111 -3.26 4.31 3.52
N TYR A 112 -2.03 4.00 3.93
CA TYR A 112 -1.09 4.99 4.45
C TYR A 112 -0.90 6.15 3.45
N LEU A 113 -0.56 5.83 2.20
CA LEU A 113 -0.30 6.84 1.18
C LEU A 113 -1.54 7.69 0.90
N SER A 114 -2.72 7.08 0.80
CA SER A 114 -3.97 7.79 0.46
C SER A 114 -4.56 8.61 1.61
N ASN A 115 -4.35 8.21 2.87
CA ASN A 115 -4.90 8.90 4.04
C ASN A 115 -3.90 9.86 4.71
N ILE A 116 -2.63 9.49 4.85
CA ILE A 116 -1.57 10.37 5.36
C ILE A 116 -1.10 11.35 4.27
N GLY A 117 -1.26 10.97 3.00
CA GLY A 117 -1.05 11.83 1.85
C GLY A 117 0.34 11.72 1.21
N GLY A 118 1.12 10.69 1.54
CA GLY A 118 2.35 10.36 0.83
C GLY A 118 3.49 9.82 1.71
N ALA A 119 4.53 9.32 1.04
CA ALA A 119 5.82 8.98 1.64
C ALA A 119 6.51 10.26 2.14
N VAL A 120 7.24 10.15 3.24
CA VAL A 120 8.02 11.25 3.83
C VAL A 120 9.50 10.93 3.76
N GLU A 121 10.34 11.95 3.69
CA GLU A 121 11.79 11.82 3.52
C GLU A 121 12.44 11.21 4.77
N GLU A 122 13.36 10.27 4.58
CA GLU A 122 14.02 9.51 5.66
C GLU A 122 14.71 10.42 6.67
N PHE A 123 15.46 11.44 6.22
CA PHE A 123 16.15 12.35 7.13
C PHE A 123 15.22 13.17 8.04
N LYS A 124 13.91 13.20 7.76
CA LYS A 124 12.91 13.85 8.62
C LYS A 124 12.41 12.93 9.73
N THR A 125 12.47 11.62 9.50
CA THR A 125 12.00 10.57 10.40
C THR A 125 12.94 9.37 10.30
N PRO A 126 14.23 9.55 10.65
CA PRO A 126 15.23 8.54 10.35
C PRO A 126 14.92 7.25 11.10
N GLY A 127 15.05 6.14 10.40
CA GLY A 127 15.19 4.82 10.98
C GLY A 127 16.44 4.72 11.84
N PHE A 128 16.53 3.62 12.58
CA PHE A 128 17.72 3.36 13.38
C PHE A 128 18.95 3.18 12.50
N GLY A 129 20.06 3.80 12.90
CA GLY A 129 21.37 3.40 12.39
C GLY A 129 21.65 1.92 12.72
N TYR A 130 22.51 1.29 11.92
CA TYR A 130 22.87 -0.14 11.92
C TYR A 130 23.22 -0.81 13.28
N SER A 131 23.29 -0.09 14.40
CA SER A 131 23.86 -0.59 15.66
C SER A 131 22.91 -0.70 16.86
N HIS A 132 21.59 -0.54 16.73
CA HIS A 132 20.70 -0.63 17.89
C HIS A 132 19.42 -1.43 17.61
N ASN A 133 19.31 -2.62 18.21
CA ASN A 133 18.08 -3.44 18.28
C ASN A 133 17.09 -2.91 19.35
N ASP A 134 17.24 -1.66 19.78
CA ASP A 134 16.53 -1.13 20.93
C ASP A 134 15.20 -0.51 20.50
N HIS A 135 14.18 -1.35 20.44
CA HIS A 135 12.82 -0.95 20.10
C HIS A 135 12.33 0.20 20.99
N SER A 136 12.74 0.25 22.26
CA SER A 136 12.32 1.27 23.25
C SER A 136 12.63 2.72 22.85
N ARG A 137 13.53 2.92 21.87
CA ARG A 137 13.95 4.22 21.37
C ARG A 137 13.20 4.69 20.13
N PHE A 138 12.09 4.04 19.73
CA PHE A 138 11.31 4.46 18.54
C PHE A 138 10.04 5.22 18.93
N GLY A 139 10.17 6.50 19.25
CA GLY A 139 9.17 7.29 19.98
C GLY A 139 8.60 8.50 19.22
N ASN A 140 7.70 9.24 19.88
CA ASN A 140 7.21 10.55 19.44
C ASN A 140 8.07 11.69 20.05
N THR A 141 9.39 11.49 20.10
CA THR A 141 10.32 12.52 20.59
C THR A 141 11.05 13.15 19.39
N PRO A 142 11.57 14.38 19.54
CA PRO A 142 12.41 15.00 18.51
C PRO A 142 13.67 14.22 18.14
N THR A 143 14.09 13.23 18.96
CA THR A 143 15.32 12.44 18.76
C THR A 143 15.07 11.03 18.22
N ASP A 144 13.84 10.54 18.31
CA ASP A 144 13.54 9.09 18.22
C ASP A 144 12.53 8.74 17.11
N GLY A 145 12.34 9.64 16.14
CA GLY A 145 11.91 9.25 14.80
C GLY A 145 10.54 9.74 14.31
N VAL A 146 9.76 10.48 15.09
CA VAL A 146 8.57 11.17 14.53
C VAL A 146 8.32 12.52 15.21
N LEU A 147 8.38 13.59 14.41
CA LEU A 147 8.14 14.95 14.87
C LEU A 147 6.64 15.24 15.02
N LYS A 148 6.26 15.73 16.21
CA LYS A 148 4.89 16.20 16.53
C LYS A 148 4.53 17.50 15.77
N GLU A 149 5.53 18.29 15.41
CA GLU A 149 5.43 19.46 14.52
C GLU A 149 6.13 19.11 13.20
N ASN A 150 5.33 18.94 12.15
CA ASN A 150 5.70 18.23 10.94
C ASN A 150 5.89 19.20 9.77
N ASN A 151 7.15 19.39 9.35
CA ASN A 151 7.53 20.10 8.13
C ASN A 151 7.81 19.13 6.96
N TYR A 152 7.10 18.01 6.93
CA TYR A 152 7.33 16.96 5.95
C TYR A 152 6.94 17.40 4.54
N ASN A 153 7.77 17.01 3.57
CA ASN A 153 7.35 16.94 2.19
C ASN A 153 6.74 15.57 1.97
N TYR A 154 5.56 15.54 1.36
CA TYR A 154 4.85 14.31 1.08
C TYR A 154 4.91 14.00 -0.41
N TYR A 155 5.30 12.78 -0.73
CA TYR A 155 5.39 12.28 -2.10
C TYR A 155 4.33 11.20 -2.30
N LEU A 156 3.37 11.47 -3.18
CA LEU A 156 2.20 10.64 -3.37
C LEU A 156 2.19 10.09 -4.81
N PRO A 157 2.09 8.77 -5.00
CA PRO A 157 1.80 8.19 -6.31
C PRO A 157 0.37 8.54 -6.74
N SER A 158 0.24 8.93 -8.01
CA SER A 158 -1.07 9.18 -8.64
C SER A 158 -1.91 7.90 -8.79
N SER A 159 -1.27 6.73 -8.87
CA SER A 159 -1.94 5.43 -8.78
C SER A 159 -1.07 4.36 -8.12
N ILE A 160 -1.74 3.40 -7.48
CA ILE A 160 -1.14 2.19 -6.92
C ILE A 160 -1.91 1.01 -7.48
N GLU A 161 -1.29 0.22 -8.35
CA GLU A 161 -1.99 -0.72 -9.23
C GLU A 161 -1.53 -2.14 -9.01
N TRP A 162 -2.48 -3.06 -8.85
CA TRP A 162 -2.19 -4.48 -8.77
C TRP A 162 -2.26 -5.13 -10.14
N LEU A 163 -1.18 -5.80 -10.53
CA LEU A 163 -0.95 -6.24 -11.90
C LEU A 163 -1.31 -7.73 -12.12
N THR A 164 -1.50 -8.49 -11.05
CA THR A 164 -1.63 -9.96 -11.04
C THR A 164 -3.08 -10.46 -11.15
N TYR A 165 -3.87 -9.82 -12.02
CA TYR A 165 -5.29 -10.14 -12.26
C TYR A 165 -5.55 -10.84 -13.62
N GLY A 166 -4.51 -11.35 -14.29
CA GLY A 166 -4.59 -12.05 -15.57
C GLY A 166 -4.12 -13.51 -15.48
N SER A 167 -3.86 -14.11 -16.65
CA SER A 167 -3.15 -15.38 -16.75
C SER A 167 -1.69 -15.24 -16.29
N PHE A 168 -1.00 -16.37 -16.11
CA PHE A 168 0.41 -16.42 -15.77
C PHE A 168 1.28 -15.54 -16.70
N GLU A 169 1.09 -15.68 -18.01
CA GLU A 169 1.81 -14.93 -19.04
C GLU A 169 1.40 -13.46 -19.10
N GLU A 170 0.10 -13.16 -18.94
CA GLU A 170 -0.40 -11.79 -18.89
C GLU A 170 0.19 -11.03 -17.69
N ASN A 171 0.27 -11.67 -16.52
CA ASN A 171 0.85 -11.09 -15.32
C ASN A 171 2.33 -10.75 -15.53
N ILE A 172 3.11 -11.69 -16.08
CA ILE A 172 4.53 -11.46 -16.41
C ILE A 172 4.65 -10.27 -17.35
N GLN A 173 3.88 -10.24 -18.44
CA GLN A 173 3.97 -9.15 -19.41
C GLN A 173 3.60 -7.79 -18.80
N ARG A 174 2.53 -7.71 -18.01
CA ARG A 174 2.12 -6.48 -17.31
C ARG A 174 3.20 -5.98 -16.35
N ILE A 175 3.81 -6.89 -15.59
CA ILE A 175 4.89 -6.54 -14.66
C ILE A 175 6.12 -6.04 -15.41
N LYS A 176 6.56 -6.72 -16.48
CA LYS A 176 7.68 -6.26 -17.32
C LYS A 176 7.44 -4.86 -17.88
N GLU A 177 6.26 -4.63 -18.44
CA GLU A 177 5.91 -3.32 -18.98
C GLU A 177 5.89 -2.23 -17.90
N SER A 178 5.41 -2.58 -16.70
CA SER A 178 5.42 -1.66 -15.56
C SER A 178 6.84 -1.34 -15.12
N ILE A 179 7.72 -2.35 -15.00
CA ILE A 179 9.15 -2.16 -14.71
C ILE A 179 9.80 -1.20 -15.70
N MET A 180 9.58 -1.43 -17.00
CA MET A 180 10.14 -0.57 -18.05
C MET A 180 9.62 0.86 -18.01
N LYS A 181 8.34 1.07 -17.71
CA LYS A 181 7.70 2.39 -17.84
C LYS A 181 7.74 3.19 -16.54
N HIS A 182 7.57 2.52 -15.40
CA HIS A 182 7.27 3.13 -14.11
C HIS A 182 8.25 2.75 -13.00
N GLY A 183 9.25 1.91 -13.27
CA GLY A 183 10.24 1.49 -12.28
C GLY A 183 9.77 0.26 -11.50
N SER A 184 10.45 -0.01 -10.39
CA SER A 184 10.30 -1.22 -9.60
C SER A 184 8.86 -1.56 -9.23
N VAL A 185 8.54 -2.85 -9.24
CA VAL A 185 7.21 -3.38 -8.87
C VAL A 185 7.34 -4.15 -7.57
N GLY A 186 6.56 -3.79 -6.55
CA GLY A 186 6.48 -4.56 -5.30
C GLY A 186 5.91 -5.95 -5.57
N SER A 187 6.48 -6.97 -4.93
CA SER A 187 6.03 -8.36 -5.02
C SER A 187 6.18 -9.06 -3.67
N SER A 188 5.78 -10.32 -3.59
CA SER A 188 5.91 -11.14 -2.38
C SER A 188 6.44 -12.52 -2.70
N GLN A 189 7.12 -13.10 -1.72
CA GLN A 189 7.66 -14.44 -1.80
C GLN A 189 7.50 -15.15 -0.44
N LEU A 190 7.43 -16.48 -0.46
CA LEU A 190 7.78 -17.26 0.72
C LEU A 190 9.31 -17.32 0.81
N MET A 191 9.91 -16.33 1.48
CA MET A 191 11.36 -16.25 1.62
C MET A 191 11.89 -17.37 2.51
N GLN A 192 12.97 -18.02 2.06
CA GLN A 192 13.73 -19.01 2.82
C GLN A 192 15.10 -18.43 3.14
N ASN A 193 15.68 -18.80 4.30
CA ASN A 193 16.98 -18.27 4.71
C ASN A 193 18.10 -18.65 3.74
N GLU A 194 18.04 -19.88 3.22
CA GLU A 194 19.04 -20.42 2.31
C GLU A 194 18.54 -20.29 0.87
N PRO A 195 19.38 -19.82 -0.07
CA PRO A 195 19.05 -19.90 -1.47
C PRO A 195 18.88 -21.35 -1.91
N HIS A 196 18.00 -21.57 -2.89
CA HIS A 196 17.86 -22.88 -3.49
C HIS A 196 19.13 -23.30 -4.23
N GLU A 197 19.70 -22.36 -5.00
CA GLU A 197 20.87 -22.59 -5.83
C GLU A 197 21.66 -21.28 -6.03
N TYR A 198 22.87 -21.40 -6.57
CA TYR A 198 23.69 -20.28 -7.00
C TYR A 198 23.99 -20.40 -8.51
N THR A 199 23.99 -19.29 -9.23
CA THR A 199 24.49 -19.25 -10.60
C THR A 199 26.01 -19.43 -10.63
N LEU A 200 26.57 -19.72 -11.82
CA LEU A 200 28.03 -19.77 -12.01
C LEU A 200 28.72 -18.43 -11.70
N SER A 201 28.00 -17.31 -11.84
CA SER A 201 28.44 -15.96 -11.47
C SER A 201 28.28 -15.64 -9.99
N GLY A 202 27.73 -16.56 -9.18
CA GLY A 202 27.51 -16.39 -7.75
C GLY A 202 26.22 -15.64 -7.38
N GLU A 203 25.29 -15.47 -8.32
CA GLU A 203 23.98 -14.89 -8.04
C GLU A 203 23.10 -15.93 -7.34
N GLU A 204 22.40 -15.54 -6.28
CA GLU A 204 21.50 -16.43 -5.56
C GLU A 204 20.19 -16.63 -6.32
N ILE A 205 19.67 -17.85 -6.26
CA ILE A 205 18.37 -18.22 -6.81
C ILE A 205 17.45 -18.61 -5.64
N HIS A 206 16.38 -17.85 -5.46
CA HIS A 206 15.35 -18.11 -4.46
C HIS A 206 14.01 -18.33 -5.13
N PHE A 207 13.28 -19.36 -4.72
CA PHE A 207 11.90 -19.56 -5.13
C PHE A 207 11.16 -20.45 -4.13
N TYR A 208 9.84 -20.43 -4.22
CA TYR A 208 8.99 -21.38 -3.56
C TYR A 208 7.96 -21.96 -4.53
N HIS A 209 7.84 -23.30 -4.50
CA HIS A 209 6.82 -24.02 -5.24
C HIS A 209 5.98 -24.88 -4.29
N GLY A 210 4.78 -24.41 -3.92
CA GLY A 210 3.90 -25.15 -3.02
C GLY A 210 2.74 -24.31 -2.43
N PRO A 211 1.97 -24.87 -1.48
CA PRO A 211 0.71 -24.27 -1.04
C PRO A 211 0.83 -23.28 0.12
N LYS A 212 2.03 -23.03 0.67
CA LYS A 212 2.21 -22.10 1.79
C LYS A 212 2.08 -20.66 1.31
N GLU A 213 1.52 -19.79 2.15
CA GLU A 213 1.38 -18.34 1.92
C GLU A 213 2.74 -17.63 1.89
N PRO A 214 2.87 -16.49 1.19
CA PRO A 214 4.10 -15.70 1.20
C PRO A 214 4.32 -15.06 2.58
N THR A 215 5.57 -14.73 2.88
CA THR A 215 5.99 -14.25 4.21
C THR A 215 6.86 -13.01 4.15
N HIS A 216 7.20 -12.54 2.94
CA HIS A 216 8.13 -11.45 2.74
C HIS A 216 7.77 -10.64 1.50
N ALA A 217 8.01 -9.33 1.55
CA ALA A 217 7.85 -8.43 0.41
C ALA A 217 9.21 -8.07 -0.19
N ILE A 218 9.27 -8.05 -1.51
CA ILE A 218 10.47 -7.78 -2.31
C ILE A 218 10.11 -6.84 -3.46
N ASN A 219 11.10 -6.41 -4.23
CA ASN A 219 10.92 -5.58 -5.41
C ASN A 219 11.41 -6.29 -6.68
N LEU A 220 10.59 -6.35 -7.72
CA LEU A 220 10.99 -6.79 -9.04
C LEU A 220 11.57 -5.58 -9.80
N ILE A 221 12.85 -5.65 -10.10
CA ILE A 221 13.61 -4.56 -10.72
C ILE A 221 14.06 -4.87 -12.15
N GLY A 222 13.74 -6.06 -12.65
CA GLY A 222 14.19 -6.53 -13.95
C GLY A 222 13.82 -7.98 -14.20
N TRP A 223 14.23 -8.50 -15.35
CA TRP A 223 14.03 -9.88 -15.73
C TRP A 223 15.06 -10.36 -16.75
N ASP A 224 15.16 -11.67 -16.91
CA ASP A 224 15.96 -12.36 -17.92
C ASP A 224 15.17 -13.59 -18.41
N ASP A 225 14.66 -13.53 -19.64
CA ASP A 225 13.82 -14.55 -20.27
C ASP A 225 14.59 -15.80 -20.70
N GLU A 226 15.89 -15.68 -20.88
CA GLU A 226 16.75 -16.75 -21.39
C GLU A 226 17.40 -17.53 -20.25
N ARG A 227 17.35 -17.01 -19.02
CA ARG A 227 17.92 -17.67 -17.85
C ARG A 227 17.15 -18.94 -17.47
N ALA A 228 17.82 -20.08 -17.58
CA ALA A 228 17.28 -21.37 -17.18
C ALA A 228 17.46 -21.63 -15.68
N VAL A 229 16.40 -22.12 -15.02
CA VAL A 229 16.42 -22.65 -13.65
C VAL A 229 15.68 -23.99 -13.69
N ILE A 230 16.39 -25.10 -13.55
CA ILE A 230 15.80 -26.45 -13.68
C ILE A 230 14.96 -26.75 -12.42
N PRO A 231 13.76 -27.36 -12.54
CA PRO A 231 13.13 -27.92 -13.74
C PRO A 231 12.17 -26.97 -14.47
N PHE A 232 12.19 -25.68 -14.18
CA PHE A 232 11.28 -24.71 -14.77
C PHE A 232 11.66 -24.33 -16.20
N LYS A 233 10.69 -23.75 -16.92
CA LYS A 233 10.98 -23.08 -18.19
C LYS A 233 11.91 -21.88 -17.93
N PRO A 234 12.78 -21.51 -18.88
CA PRO A 234 13.59 -20.30 -18.77
C PRO A 234 12.75 -19.05 -18.49
N GLY A 235 13.30 -18.15 -17.70
CA GLY A 235 12.65 -16.91 -17.28
C GLY A 235 12.76 -16.67 -15.78
N VAL A 236 13.47 -15.61 -15.41
CA VAL A 236 13.62 -15.18 -14.01
C VAL A 236 13.32 -13.69 -13.87
N TRP A 237 12.80 -13.31 -12.70
CA TRP A 237 12.84 -11.95 -12.21
C TRP A 237 14.19 -11.67 -11.57
N ILE A 238 14.64 -10.41 -11.68
CA ILE A 238 15.71 -9.85 -10.85
C ILE A 238 15.01 -9.13 -9.70
N ALA A 239 15.19 -9.67 -8.49
CA ALA A 239 14.59 -9.14 -7.28
C ALA A 239 15.60 -8.30 -6.48
N GLN A 240 15.12 -7.23 -5.86
CA GLN A 240 15.79 -6.47 -4.82
C GLN A 240 15.11 -6.77 -3.49
N ASP A 241 15.92 -6.99 -2.45
CA ASP A 241 15.45 -7.24 -1.10
C ASP A 241 15.94 -6.19 -0.10
N SER A 242 15.39 -6.21 1.12
CA SER A 242 15.74 -5.38 2.27
C SER A 242 16.17 -6.17 3.52
N ASP A 243 16.13 -7.50 3.49
CA ASP A 243 16.53 -8.35 4.63
C ASP A 243 17.56 -9.42 4.24
N HIS A 244 17.37 -10.09 3.10
CA HIS A 244 18.20 -11.21 2.67
C HIS A 244 19.64 -10.77 2.38
N ILE A 245 20.58 -11.38 3.11
CA ILE A 245 22.02 -11.13 2.98
C ILE A 245 22.58 -12.17 2.01
N ASN A 246 23.22 -11.72 0.93
CA ASN A 246 23.94 -12.62 0.05
C ASN A 246 25.16 -13.19 0.78
N GLU A 247 25.29 -14.50 0.87
CA GLU A 247 26.32 -15.14 1.72
C GLU A 247 27.75 -14.96 1.18
N VAL A 248 27.87 -14.86 -0.15
CA VAL A 248 29.17 -14.72 -0.83
C VAL A 248 29.74 -13.31 -0.67
N THR A 249 28.88 -12.30 -0.79
CA THR A 249 29.27 -10.89 -0.75
C THR A 249 29.07 -10.26 0.63
N GLY A 250 28.28 -10.89 1.50
CA GLY A 250 27.83 -10.34 2.77
C GLY A 250 26.89 -9.13 2.62
N HIS A 251 26.39 -8.85 1.41
CA HIS A 251 25.59 -7.68 1.11
C HIS A 251 24.11 -8.03 0.92
N ILE A 252 23.22 -7.23 1.49
CA ILE A 252 21.80 -7.24 1.12
C ILE A 252 21.68 -6.56 -0.23
N GLY A 253 20.98 -7.16 -1.18
CA GLY A 253 20.94 -6.56 -2.50
C GLY A 253 19.93 -7.19 -3.42
N TYR A 254 20.34 -8.28 -4.05
CA TYR A 254 19.64 -8.79 -5.22
C TYR A 254 19.75 -10.31 -5.33
N PHE A 255 18.70 -10.92 -5.85
CA PHE A 255 18.68 -12.35 -6.18
C PHE A 255 17.80 -12.59 -7.41
N LEU A 256 17.89 -13.79 -7.96
CA LEU A 256 17.06 -14.25 -9.07
C LEU A 256 15.93 -15.12 -8.56
N THR A 257 14.73 -14.95 -9.11
CA THR A 257 13.60 -15.85 -8.84
C THR A 257 12.92 -16.25 -10.13
N PRO A 258 12.81 -17.55 -10.47
CA PRO A 258 12.08 -17.99 -11.65
C PRO A 258 10.65 -17.44 -11.68
N TYR A 259 10.12 -17.19 -12.88
CA TYR A 259 8.72 -16.81 -13.04
C TYR A 259 7.75 -17.86 -12.47
N ALA A 260 8.20 -19.10 -12.35
CA ALA A 260 7.46 -20.24 -11.81
C ALA A 260 7.37 -20.26 -10.26
N ASP A 261 7.96 -19.29 -9.58
CA ASP A 261 7.68 -19.06 -8.15
C ASP A 261 6.17 -18.91 -7.93
N THR A 262 5.66 -19.49 -6.83
CA THR A 262 4.21 -19.55 -6.58
C THR A 262 3.59 -18.17 -6.37
N HIS A 263 4.34 -17.24 -5.77
CA HIS A 263 3.81 -15.94 -5.34
C HIS A 263 4.38 -14.78 -6.13
N THR A 264 5.66 -14.84 -6.45
CA THR A 264 6.40 -13.74 -7.06
C THR A 264 5.90 -13.51 -8.48
N GLY A 265 5.30 -12.34 -8.70
CA GLY A 265 4.68 -12.00 -9.99
C GLY A 265 3.33 -12.67 -10.24
N GLN A 266 2.78 -13.44 -9.29
CA GLN A 266 1.58 -14.27 -9.51
C GLN A 266 0.52 -14.18 -8.41
N ASN A 267 0.90 -13.93 -7.16
CA ASN A 267 -0.06 -13.80 -6.06
C ASN A 267 -1.03 -12.63 -6.32
N LEU A 268 -2.33 -12.85 -6.15
CA LEU A 268 -3.36 -11.86 -6.48
C LEU A 268 -3.28 -10.58 -5.62
N GLU A 269 -2.93 -10.73 -4.33
CA GLU A 269 -2.93 -9.60 -3.39
C GLU A 269 -1.57 -8.92 -3.27
N SER A 270 -0.49 -9.60 -3.66
CA SER A 270 0.87 -9.12 -3.38
C SER A 270 1.93 -9.53 -4.41
N GLY A 271 1.55 -10.20 -5.50
CA GLY A 271 2.49 -10.69 -6.51
C GLY A 271 3.01 -9.61 -7.45
N GLY A 272 2.31 -8.48 -7.60
CA GLY A 272 2.78 -7.37 -8.42
C GLY A 272 2.00 -6.10 -8.16
N VAL A 273 2.63 -5.13 -7.50
CA VAL A 273 2.05 -3.83 -7.14
C VAL A 273 2.95 -2.70 -7.64
N SER A 274 2.41 -1.87 -8.53
CA SER A 274 3.11 -0.74 -9.14
C SER A 274 2.67 0.58 -8.52
N PHE A 275 3.62 1.46 -8.24
CA PHE A 275 3.39 2.81 -7.73
C PHE A 275 3.78 3.79 -8.83
N ARG A 276 2.82 4.58 -9.35
CA ARG A 276 2.99 5.33 -10.61
C ARG A 276 2.74 6.83 -10.45
N GLY A 277 3.46 7.64 -11.23
CA GLY A 277 3.27 9.08 -11.25
C GLY A 277 3.46 9.71 -9.89
N THR A 278 4.55 9.36 -9.19
CA THR A 278 4.87 9.92 -7.89
C THR A 278 5.28 11.38 -8.03
N TYR A 279 4.67 12.24 -7.21
CA TYR A 279 5.01 13.65 -7.17
C TYR A 279 4.92 14.21 -5.75
N LYS A 280 5.63 15.32 -5.51
CA LYS A 280 5.50 16.09 -4.29
C LYS A 280 4.11 16.76 -4.25
N ARG A 281 3.22 16.28 -3.38
CA ARG A 281 1.84 16.77 -3.30
C ARG A 281 1.75 18.17 -2.69
N ASN A 282 0.67 18.89 -3.00
CA ASN A 282 0.40 20.25 -2.52
C ASN A 282 -0.99 20.42 -1.88
N PHE A 283 -1.63 19.32 -1.48
CA PHE A 283 -2.88 19.35 -0.71
C PHE A 283 -2.64 19.88 0.70
N LYS A 284 -3.62 20.61 1.23
CA LYS A 284 -3.62 21.05 2.63
C LYS A 284 -4.33 20.06 3.55
N LYS A 285 -5.42 19.45 3.08
CA LYS A 285 -6.23 18.52 3.87
C LYS A 285 -6.72 17.36 3.02
N ILE A 286 -6.90 16.22 3.69
CA ILE A 286 -7.45 14.99 3.15
C ILE A 286 -8.63 14.64 4.05
N HIS A 287 -9.82 14.57 3.48
CA HIS A 287 -11.01 14.10 4.17
C HIS A 287 -11.25 12.65 3.79
N SER A 288 -11.39 11.79 4.78
CA SER A 288 -11.65 10.36 4.61
C SER A 288 -12.48 9.87 5.78
N HIS A 289 -13.39 8.92 5.50
CA HIS A 289 -14.10 8.12 6.50
C HIS A 289 -13.61 6.66 6.53
N ALA A 290 -12.61 6.33 5.71
CA ALA A 290 -12.12 4.97 5.47
C ALA A 290 -10.62 4.91 5.72
N LEU A 291 -10.24 4.83 6.99
CA LEU A 291 -8.85 4.87 7.45
C LEU A 291 -7.98 3.75 6.85
N HIS A 292 -8.58 2.58 6.62
CA HIS A 292 -7.89 1.40 6.10
C HIS A 292 -8.05 1.23 4.56
N GLY A 293 -8.73 2.16 3.88
CA GLY A 293 -8.88 2.11 2.42
C GLY A 293 -9.66 0.89 1.92
N TRP A 294 -9.15 0.19 0.89
CA TRP A 294 -9.82 -0.96 0.27
C TRP A 294 -9.65 -2.24 1.09
N GLN A 295 -10.69 -2.62 1.83
CA GLN A 295 -10.75 -3.88 2.58
C GLN A 295 -11.76 -4.88 2.03
N TYR A 296 -12.87 -4.38 1.48
CA TYR A 296 -13.97 -5.18 0.95
C TYR A 296 -14.64 -4.50 -0.26
N GLU A 297 -15.48 -5.23 -0.99
CA GLU A 297 -16.25 -4.72 -2.13
C GLU A 297 -17.76 -4.75 -1.88
N TYR A 298 -18.46 -3.69 -2.30
CA TYR A 298 -19.91 -3.60 -2.25
C TYR A 298 -20.50 -3.27 -3.62
N ARG A 299 -21.60 -3.93 -3.98
CA ARG A 299 -22.30 -3.71 -5.26
C ARG A 299 -23.42 -2.69 -5.10
N ALA A 300 -23.37 -1.61 -5.86
CA ALA A 300 -24.40 -0.58 -5.91
C ALA A 300 -24.49 0.08 -7.30
N LYS A 301 -25.50 0.91 -7.53
CA LYS A 301 -25.52 1.77 -8.72
C LYS A 301 -24.48 2.88 -8.61
N LYS A 302 -24.47 3.56 -7.46
CA LYS A 302 -23.53 4.61 -7.09
C LYS A 302 -23.44 4.70 -5.57
N VAL A 303 -22.33 5.26 -5.09
CA VAL A 303 -22.04 5.43 -3.66
C VAL A 303 -21.58 6.86 -3.40
N SER A 304 -21.54 7.29 -2.15
CA SER A 304 -21.04 8.61 -1.80
C SER A 304 -20.59 8.73 -0.36
N ASN A 305 -19.70 9.69 -0.10
CA ASN A 305 -19.38 10.18 1.24
C ASN A 305 -19.83 11.64 1.41
N LEU A 306 -20.12 12.05 2.65
CA LEU A 306 -20.38 13.44 3.00
C LEU A 306 -19.19 14.05 3.74
N TYR A 307 -18.70 15.21 3.27
CA TYR A 307 -17.60 15.94 3.89
C TYR A 307 -17.96 17.38 4.15
N LYS A 308 -17.60 17.87 5.35
CA LYS A 308 -17.72 19.29 5.69
C LYS A 308 -16.44 20.00 5.29
N LEU A 309 -16.56 21.00 4.44
CA LEU A 309 -15.43 21.84 4.01
C LEU A 309 -15.44 23.17 4.75
N GLU A 310 -14.28 23.70 5.09
CA GLU A 310 -14.14 24.96 5.83
C GLU A 310 -13.32 25.98 5.01
N ASN A 311 -13.95 26.58 3.99
CA ASN A 311 -13.30 27.46 3.01
C ASN A 311 -12.14 26.77 2.25
N GLU A 312 -12.31 25.49 1.94
CA GLU A 312 -11.33 24.66 1.26
C GLU A 312 -11.78 24.36 -0.17
N ILE A 313 -10.86 24.32 -1.13
CA ILE A 313 -11.20 24.03 -2.54
C ILE A 313 -10.92 22.55 -2.83
N PRO A 314 -11.91 21.74 -3.21
CA PRO A 314 -11.72 20.39 -3.74
C PRO A 314 -10.80 20.38 -4.95
N THR A 315 -9.82 19.49 -4.97
CA THR A 315 -8.88 19.37 -6.10
C THR A 315 -8.79 17.96 -6.66
N HIS A 316 -8.87 16.94 -5.81
CA HIS A 316 -8.81 15.54 -6.24
C HIS A 316 -9.74 14.67 -5.40
N VAL A 317 -10.13 13.54 -5.97
CA VAL A 317 -10.75 12.42 -5.25
C VAL A 317 -9.85 11.21 -5.35
N GLY A 318 -9.51 10.61 -4.21
CA GLY A 318 -8.83 9.31 -4.15
C GLY A 318 -9.87 8.20 -4.09
N ILE A 319 -9.79 7.24 -5.00
CA ILE A 319 -10.72 6.10 -5.07
C ILE A 319 -9.95 4.81 -5.27
N TYR A 320 -10.63 3.67 -5.04
CA TYR A 320 -10.13 2.36 -5.45
C TYR A 320 -11.04 1.75 -6.50
N THR A 321 -10.46 1.26 -7.61
CA THR A 321 -11.14 0.31 -8.50
C THR A 321 -10.78 -1.10 -8.05
N THR A 322 -11.75 -2.00 -8.04
CA THR A 322 -11.57 -3.36 -7.47
C THR A 322 -11.53 -4.45 -8.55
N VAL A 323 -11.70 -4.06 -9.82
CA VAL A 323 -11.68 -4.95 -10.98
C VAL A 323 -10.94 -4.31 -12.16
N PRO A 324 -10.34 -5.10 -13.06
CA PRO A 324 -9.72 -4.58 -14.27
C PRO A 324 -10.71 -3.87 -15.20
N ASN A 325 -10.20 -2.94 -16.00
CA ASN A 325 -10.95 -2.21 -17.03
C ASN A 325 -12.23 -1.50 -16.51
N ASP A 326 -12.19 -1.04 -15.26
CA ASP A 326 -13.27 -0.24 -14.69
C ASP A 326 -13.18 1.21 -15.16
N GLN A 327 -14.25 1.97 -15.00
CA GLN A 327 -14.34 3.36 -15.47
C GLN A 327 -14.99 4.23 -14.41
N PRO A 328 -14.23 4.67 -13.38
CA PRO A 328 -14.73 5.52 -12.32
C PRO A 328 -14.99 6.94 -12.82
N ILE A 329 -16.05 7.56 -12.31
CA ILE A 329 -16.30 9.00 -12.38
C ILE A 329 -16.76 9.48 -11.01
N ALA A 330 -16.13 10.54 -10.51
CA ALA A 330 -16.49 11.14 -9.24
C ALA A 330 -17.09 12.54 -9.45
N PHE A 331 -18.03 12.89 -8.58
CA PHE A 331 -18.71 14.18 -8.58
C PHE A 331 -18.67 14.78 -7.18
N VAL A 332 -18.52 16.09 -7.09
CA VAL A 332 -18.77 16.84 -5.85
C VAL A 332 -20.07 17.63 -6.06
N THR A 333 -21.06 17.37 -5.22
CA THR A 333 -22.39 17.99 -5.28
C THR A 333 -22.74 18.69 -3.97
N ASP A 334 -23.58 19.72 -4.03
CA ASP A 334 -24.25 20.23 -2.83
C ASP A 334 -25.37 19.25 -2.38
N LEU A 335 -25.93 19.46 -1.18
CA LEU A 335 -27.01 18.60 -0.67
C LEU A 335 -28.34 18.72 -1.44
N LYS A 336 -28.47 19.69 -2.36
CA LYS A 336 -29.62 19.81 -3.26
C LYS A 336 -29.42 19.03 -4.57
N GLY A 337 -28.21 18.51 -4.81
CA GLY A 337 -27.84 17.74 -6.00
C GLY A 337 -27.25 18.58 -7.13
N ASN A 338 -26.91 19.85 -6.89
CA ASN A 338 -26.20 20.65 -7.89
C ASN A 338 -24.74 20.17 -7.97
N MET A 339 -24.29 19.83 -9.18
CA MET A 339 -22.91 19.42 -9.43
C MET A 339 -21.99 20.64 -9.44
N LEU A 340 -20.89 20.56 -8.70
CA LEU A 340 -19.92 21.64 -8.54
C LEU A 340 -18.55 21.27 -9.10
N CYS A 341 -18.17 20.00 -8.96
CA CYS A 341 -16.98 19.45 -9.58
C CYS A 341 -17.25 18.06 -10.15
N HIS A 342 -16.45 17.68 -11.14
CA HIS A 342 -16.44 16.32 -11.66
C HIS A 342 -15.04 15.90 -12.13
N THR A 343 -14.80 14.59 -12.17
CA THR A 343 -13.60 14.03 -12.80
C THR A 343 -13.86 13.79 -14.29
N LYS A 344 -12.78 13.54 -15.05
CA LYS A 344 -12.92 12.92 -16.37
C LYS A 344 -13.32 11.46 -16.21
N LYS A 345 -13.97 10.94 -17.26
CA LYS A 345 -14.29 9.52 -17.39
C LYS A 345 -13.14 8.82 -18.11
N GLU A 346 -12.40 7.96 -17.41
CA GLU A 346 -11.23 7.26 -17.95
C GLU A 346 -11.24 5.79 -17.53
N ILE A 347 -10.80 4.91 -18.43
CA ILE A 347 -10.67 3.49 -18.12
C ILE A 347 -9.42 3.28 -17.27
N LYS A 348 -9.56 2.56 -16.17
CA LYS A 348 -8.47 2.09 -15.32
C LYS A 348 -8.28 0.61 -15.59
N GLU A 349 -7.17 0.27 -16.23
CA GLU A 349 -6.89 -1.08 -16.73
C GLU A 349 -6.75 -2.10 -15.60
N ASN A 350 -6.17 -1.68 -14.47
CA ASN A 350 -5.91 -2.52 -13.31
C ASN A 350 -6.79 -2.13 -12.11
N PRO A 351 -7.04 -3.06 -11.18
CA PRO A 351 -7.49 -2.74 -9.83
C PRO A 351 -6.42 -1.93 -9.09
N GLY A 352 -6.84 -1.00 -8.25
CA GLY A 352 -5.89 -0.18 -7.51
C GLY A 352 -6.44 1.11 -6.97
N PHE A 353 -5.59 1.85 -6.26
CA PHE A 353 -5.85 3.22 -5.86
C PHE A 353 -5.58 4.17 -7.03
N TYR A 354 -6.44 5.17 -7.19
CA TYR A 354 -6.30 6.23 -8.19
C TYR A 354 -6.64 7.58 -7.59
N LEU A 355 -5.76 8.55 -7.80
CA LEU A 355 -5.98 9.96 -7.50
C LEU A 355 -6.53 10.66 -8.74
N LEU A 356 -7.81 11.02 -8.72
CA LEU A 356 -8.52 11.63 -9.84
C LEU A 356 -8.61 13.14 -9.67
N GLU A 357 -8.13 13.89 -10.65
CA GLU A 357 -8.24 15.36 -10.67
C GLU A 357 -9.71 15.79 -10.85
N LEU A 358 -10.15 16.70 -9.97
CA LEU A 358 -11.45 17.36 -10.05
C LEU A 358 -11.35 18.64 -10.88
N ARG A 359 -12.34 18.81 -11.74
CA ARG A 359 -12.61 20.07 -12.44
C ARG A 359 -13.83 20.69 -11.82
N CYS A 360 -13.64 21.84 -11.19
CA CYS A 360 -14.70 22.58 -10.51
C CYS A 360 -15.12 23.81 -11.33
N GLU A 361 -16.42 24.06 -11.38
CA GLU A 361 -16.96 25.26 -12.04
C GLU A 361 -16.93 26.49 -11.13
N GLU A 362 -16.94 26.28 -9.81
CA GLU A 362 -16.88 27.33 -8.80
C GLU A 362 -15.45 27.54 -8.29
N GLU A 363 -15.06 28.80 -8.12
CA GLU A 363 -13.77 29.19 -7.52
C GLU A 363 -13.80 29.25 -5.99
N SER A 364 -14.98 29.12 -5.36
CA SER A 364 -15.15 29.27 -3.91
C SER A 364 -16.16 28.29 -3.32
N PHE A 365 -15.75 27.55 -2.29
CA PHE A 365 -16.60 26.63 -1.55
C PHE A 365 -16.94 27.24 -0.18
N LYS A 366 -18.22 27.15 0.21
CA LYS A 366 -18.73 27.67 1.48
C LYS A 366 -18.43 26.69 2.61
N ASN A 367 -18.50 27.18 3.84
CA ASN A 367 -18.46 26.33 5.02
C ASN A 367 -19.76 25.52 5.17
N GLN A 368 -19.85 24.38 4.50
CA GLN A 368 -21.00 23.49 4.51
C GLN A 368 -20.60 22.05 4.16
N THR A 369 -21.56 21.13 4.28
CA THR A 369 -21.40 19.73 3.88
C THR A 369 -21.64 19.57 2.38
N TYR A 370 -20.75 18.84 1.73
CA TYR A 370 -20.81 18.45 0.33
C TYR A 370 -20.85 16.93 0.21
N ARG A 371 -21.45 16.44 -0.88
CA ARG A 371 -21.50 15.01 -1.21
C ARG A 371 -20.46 14.71 -2.28
N VAL A 372 -19.63 13.71 -2.04
CA VAL A 372 -18.70 13.17 -3.02
C VAL A 372 -19.27 11.86 -3.52
N GLU A 373 -19.82 11.86 -4.73
CA GLU A 373 -20.43 10.70 -5.37
C GLU A 373 -19.41 9.98 -6.24
N LEU A 374 -19.52 8.65 -6.32
CA LEU A 374 -18.71 7.80 -7.17
C LEU A 374 -19.61 6.85 -7.95
N GLU A 375 -19.40 6.81 -9.25
CA GLU A 375 -20.01 5.85 -10.17
C GLU A 375 -18.90 5.07 -10.89
N THR A 376 -19.06 3.76 -11.01
CA THR A 376 -18.14 2.88 -11.75
C THR A 376 -18.91 2.08 -12.80
N LYS A 377 -18.23 1.63 -13.86
CA LYS A 377 -18.83 0.76 -14.88
C LYS A 377 -19.17 -0.61 -14.29
N SER A 378 -18.32 -1.11 -13.39
CA SER A 378 -18.50 -2.41 -12.72
C SER A 378 -19.66 -2.43 -11.71
N GLY A 379 -20.01 -1.27 -11.14
CA GLY A 379 -20.91 -1.14 -10.00
C GLY A 379 -20.37 -1.74 -8.71
N LEU A 380 -19.07 -2.05 -8.65
CA LEU A 380 -18.36 -2.48 -7.44
C LEU A 380 -17.58 -1.30 -6.87
N TYR A 381 -17.62 -1.19 -5.54
CA TYR A 381 -16.99 -0.09 -4.80
C TYR A 381 -16.24 -0.64 -3.59
N ALA A 382 -15.02 -0.15 -3.40
CA ALA A 382 -14.23 -0.46 -2.22
C ALA A 382 -14.81 0.21 -0.97
N TYR A 383 -14.81 -0.52 0.14
CA TYR A 383 -15.14 0.02 1.46
C TYR A 383 -14.19 -0.52 2.53
N ASP A 384 -14.05 0.28 3.59
CA ASP A 384 -13.38 -0.05 4.84
C ASP A 384 -14.42 -0.58 5.84
N ALA A 385 -14.05 -1.59 6.61
CA ALA A 385 -14.83 -2.13 7.72
C ALA A 385 -13.90 -2.97 8.63
N GLU A 386 -14.39 -3.37 9.82
CA GLU A 386 -13.64 -4.28 10.68
C GLU A 386 -13.26 -5.56 9.91
N LYS A 387 -12.02 -6.01 10.07
CA LYS A 387 -11.45 -7.14 9.33
C LYS A 387 -10.52 -7.98 10.20
N ALA A 388 -10.53 -9.29 9.96
CA ALA A 388 -9.45 -10.15 10.41
C ALA A 388 -8.29 -10.06 9.40
N TYR A 389 -7.13 -9.68 9.90
CA TYR A 389 -5.97 -9.36 9.09
C TYR A 389 -4.80 -10.27 9.46
N LYS A 390 -4.17 -10.86 8.45
CA LYS A 390 -2.96 -11.67 8.58
C LYS A 390 -1.82 -10.94 7.86
N PRO A 391 -0.83 -10.39 8.58
CA PRO A 391 0.24 -9.62 7.93
C PRO A 391 1.16 -10.53 7.11
N LEU A 392 1.83 -9.94 6.11
CA LEU A 392 2.86 -10.60 5.32
C LEU A 392 4.14 -10.77 6.15
N LEU A 393 4.10 -11.72 7.08
CA LEU A 393 5.20 -12.04 7.98
C LEU A 393 5.20 -13.54 8.27
N GLY A 394 6.38 -14.16 8.20
CA GLY A 394 6.55 -15.58 8.53
C GLY A 394 6.49 -15.86 10.04
N ASN A 395 6.03 -17.06 10.39
CA ASN A 395 6.10 -17.57 11.76
C ASN A 395 7.58 -17.82 12.13
N SER A 396 8.23 -16.88 12.81
CA SER A 396 9.48 -17.18 13.52
C SER A 396 9.17 -17.86 14.85
N ALA A 397 10.00 -18.81 15.27
CA ALA A 397 9.69 -19.94 16.15
C ALA A 397 9.41 -19.64 17.65
N LEU A 398 8.78 -18.52 18.00
CA LEU A 398 8.30 -18.18 19.35
C LEU A 398 6.99 -17.36 19.20
N PRO A 399 6.01 -17.44 20.12
CA PRO A 399 4.57 -17.34 19.79
C PRO A 399 4.14 -16.01 19.14
N GLU A 400 3.09 -15.97 18.32
CA GLU A 400 3.06 -16.40 16.91
C GLU A 400 3.16 -15.10 16.05
N PHE A 401 4.34 -14.74 15.59
CA PHE A 401 4.49 -13.61 14.65
C PHE A 401 3.77 -13.92 13.36
N GLY A 402 2.97 -12.97 12.86
CA GLY A 402 2.15 -13.20 11.68
C GLY A 402 0.77 -13.79 11.96
N SER A 403 0.41 -14.02 13.23
CA SER A 403 -0.94 -14.52 13.53
C SER A 403 -2.03 -13.52 13.17
N PRO A 404 -3.16 -14.01 12.65
CA PRO A 404 -4.31 -13.18 12.37
C PRO A 404 -4.75 -12.38 13.60
N LEU A 405 -5.14 -11.13 13.38
CA LEU A 405 -5.68 -10.24 14.41
C LEU A 405 -6.87 -9.46 13.87
N ILE A 406 -7.65 -8.83 14.75
CA ILE A 406 -8.71 -7.91 14.32
C ILE A 406 -8.14 -6.50 14.19
N VAL A 407 -8.27 -5.92 13.00
CA VAL A 407 -8.17 -4.48 12.76
C VAL A 407 -9.59 -3.94 12.82
N GLY A 408 -9.89 -3.14 13.84
CA GLY A 408 -11.21 -2.54 13.96
C GLY A 408 -11.31 -1.26 13.13
N SER A 409 -12.53 -0.98 12.67
CA SER A 409 -12.91 0.21 11.91
C SER A 409 -14.09 0.88 12.60
N ARG A 410 -14.28 2.18 12.37
CA ARG A 410 -15.39 2.96 12.92
C ARG A 410 -16.12 3.68 11.79
N ALA A 411 -17.45 3.63 11.85
CA ALA A 411 -18.31 4.47 11.04
C ALA A 411 -19.31 5.20 11.92
N ASN A 412 -19.85 6.31 11.43
CA ASN A 412 -20.95 7.05 12.07
C ASN A 412 -22.12 7.23 11.09
N PRO A 413 -23.36 7.36 11.61
CA PRO A 413 -24.50 7.74 10.79
C PRO A 413 -24.23 9.05 10.04
N GLY A 414 -24.57 9.07 8.75
CA GLY A 414 -24.42 10.24 7.90
C GLY A 414 -23.07 10.40 7.20
N GLU A 415 -22.16 9.45 7.30
CA GLU A 415 -20.84 9.50 6.64
C GLU A 415 -20.89 8.97 5.20
N SER A 416 -21.27 7.70 5.04
CA SER A 416 -21.28 6.99 3.76
C SER A 416 -22.69 6.56 3.35
N PHE A 417 -22.97 6.58 2.05
CA PHE A 417 -24.29 6.24 1.49
C PHE A 417 -24.17 5.41 0.21
N TYR A 418 -25.13 4.52 -0.02
CA TYR A 418 -25.31 3.82 -1.28
C TYR A 418 -26.69 4.13 -1.88
N TYR A 419 -26.75 4.21 -3.20
CA TYR A 419 -28.00 4.52 -3.88
C TYR A 419 -28.81 3.26 -4.19
N LYS A 420 -30.04 3.20 -3.71
CA LYS A 420 -30.97 2.08 -3.92
C LYS A 420 -32.41 2.57 -4.00
N ASP A 421 -33.19 2.03 -4.93
CA ASP A 421 -34.62 2.30 -5.08
C ASP A 421 -34.96 3.80 -5.17
N GLY A 422 -34.15 4.55 -5.93
CA GLY A 422 -34.34 5.99 -6.14
C GLY A 422 -33.95 6.88 -4.95
N THR A 423 -33.35 6.34 -3.90
CA THR A 423 -32.97 7.11 -2.70
C THR A 423 -31.57 6.75 -2.21
N TRP A 424 -30.92 7.71 -1.54
CA TRP A 424 -29.69 7.44 -0.79
C TRP A 424 -30.04 6.71 0.50
N LYS A 425 -29.39 5.57 0.74
CA LYS A 425 -29.46 4.80 1.99
C LYS A 425 -28.14 4.94 2.72
N ASP A 426 -28.22 5.26 4.00
CA ASP A 426 -27.04 5.37 4.86
C ASP A 426 -26.40 3.97 5.03
N PHE A 427 -25.11 3.90 4.76
CA PHE A 427 -24.34 2.66 4.76
C PHE A 427 -24.06 2.15 6.18
N TYR A 428 -24.09 3.03 7.18
CA TYR A 428 -23.94 2.67 8.60
C TYR A 428 -24.98 1.62 9.02
N PHE A 429 -26.23 1.78 8.59
CA PHE A 429 -27.34 0.86 8.91
C PHE A 429 -27.38 -0.39 8.00
N LYS A 430 -26.39 -0.58 7.13
CA LYS A 430 -26.32 -1.79 6.30
C LYS A 430 -25.90 -2.97 7.17
N SER A 431 -26.83 -3.92 7.34
CA SER A 431 -26.52 -5.19 7.99
C SER A 431 -25.73 -6.10 7.05
N PHE A 432 -24.63 -6.63 7.60
CA PHE A 432 -23.80 -7.68 7.03
C PHE A 432 -23.88 -8.93 7.91
N PRO A 433 -23.80 -10.14 7.33
CA PRO A 433 -23.68 -11.35 8.13
C PRO A 433 -22.37 -11.31 8.93
N THR A 434 -22.43 -11.86 10.14
CA THR A 434 -21.21 -12.15 10.91
C THR A 434 -20.44 -13.25 10.19
N GLU A 435 -19.14 -13.04 10.04
CA GLU A 435 -18.25 -13.95 9.31
C GLU A 435 -17.10 -14.37 10.21
N THR A 436 -16.54 -15.54 9.94
CA THR A 436 -15.29 -16.01 10.57
C THR A 436 -14.18 -15.98 9.54
N GLN A 437 -13.14 -15.22 9.82
CA GLN A 437 -11.95 -15.08 8.97
C GLN A 437 -10.74 -15.46 9.81
N TYR A 438 -9.96 -16.45 9.34
CA TYR A 438 -8.81 -16.98 10.07
C TYR A 438 -9.10 -17.42 11.52
N GLY A 439 -10.30 -17.94 11.79
CA GLY A 439 -10.73 -18.33 13.14
C GLY A 439 -11.17 -17.17 14.04
N LEU A 440 -11.16 -15.94 13.55
CA LEU A 440 -11.62 -14.76 14.27
C LEU A 440 -13.00 -14.31 13.75
N THR A 441 -13.87 -13.92 14.67
CA THR A 441 -15.19 -13.36 14.35
C THR A 441 -15.05 -11.89 13.95
N VAL A 442 -15.61 -11.54 12.79
CA VAL A 442 -15.56 -10.19 12.20
C VAL A 442 -16.96 -9.58 12.14
N GLN A 443 -17.12 -8.34 12.60
CA GLN A 443 -18.38 -7.60 12.57
C GLN A 443 -18.31 -6.32 11.72
N LYS A 444 -18.82 -6.40 10.49
CA LYS A 444 -18.83 -5.29 9.52
C LYS A 444 -19.98 -4.30 9.68
N THR A 445 -21.07 -4.73 10.33
CA THR A 445 -22.25 -3.88 10.57
C THR A 445 -21.84 -2.73 11.49
N GLU A 446 -22.22 -1.49 11.15
CA GLU A 446 -21.87 -0.25 11.88
C GLU A 446 -20.38 0.13 11.90
N THR A 447 -19.54 -0.53 11.09
CA THR A 447 -18.10 -0.21 10.98
C THR A 447 -17.68 0.19 9.58
N ALA A 448 -18.65 0.29 8.66
CA ALA A 448 -18.39 0.35 7.22
C ALA A 448 -18.52 1.75 6.60
N ASN A 449 -17.47 2.18 5.88
CA ASN A 449 -17.44 3.44 5.11
C ASN A 449 -16.81 3.23 3.73
N PHE A 450 -17.31 3.91 2.70
CA PHE A 450 -16.73 3.81 1.35
C PHE A 450 -15.35 4.48 1.29
N ALA A 451 -14.40 3.83 0.61
CA ALA A 451 -13.03 4.30 0.46
C ALA A 451 -12.93 5.40 -0.63
N ILE A 452 -13.41 6.60 -0.27
CA ILE A 452 -13.48 7.78 -1.14
C ILE A 452 -12.85 8.95 -0.40
N ASN A 453 -11.63 9.33 -0.74
CA ASN A 453 -10.92 10.43 -0.09
C ASN A 453 -11.12 11.73 -0.87
N LEU A 454 -11.35 12.85 -0.20
CA LEU A 454 -11.42 14.18 -0.81
C LEU A 454 -10.20 15.01 -0.44
N PHE A 455 -9.44 15.44 -1.44
CA PHE A 455 -8.21 16.22 -1.27
C PHE A 455 -8.46 17.70 -1.58
N THR A 456 -8.13 18.59 -0.64
CA THR A 456 -8.44 20.01 -0.72
C THR A 456 -7.22 20.91 -0.54
N LYS A 457 -7.35 22.17 -1.02
CA LYS A 457 -6.37 23.24 -0.87
C LYS A 457 -6.90 24.41 -0.06
#